data_AF-A0A9P8BK07-F1
#
_entry.id   AF-A0A9P8BK07-F1
#
_cell.length_a   1.000
_cell.length_b   1.000
_cell.length_c   1.000
_cell.angle_alpha   90.00
_cell.angle_beta   90.00
_cell.angle_gamma   90.00
#
_symmetry.space_group_name_H-M   'P 1'
#
loop_
_entity.id
_entity.type
_entity.pdbx_description
1 polymer ?
#
loop_
_entity_poly.entity_id
_entity_poly.type
_entity_poly.pdbx_seq_one_letter_code
_entity_poly.pdbx_strand_id
1 'polypeptide(L)'
;MTVIHSIYDYPESFSYDEPSDSDHGYEAAHTSFFEDLVEPHDGHAARQDDSRYTELCAKANAEGDAMARCFNDSQIAFTSGDRALAKDLSNLGKMHKAEMERFHREASDLVFQINNEDRGRQPNEVDLHGLHVKEAIEKTEVAIIGAQTRGDYQIRVIVGKGIHSQGDAKLSRAIEELVVTNDLESAFDPQNPGVLIITLW
;
A
#
# COMPACT_ATOMS: atom_id res chain seq x y z
N MET A 1 -28.16 0.79 13.36
CA MET A 1 -26.92 0.68 14.15
C MET A 1 -26.05 -0.29 13.39
N THR A 2 -25.46 0.21 12.30
CA THR A 2 -24.65 -0.59 11.39
C THR A 2 -23.28 -0.67 12.03
N VAL A 3 -22.97 -1.83 12.59
CA VAL A 3 -21.60 -2.15 13.00
C VAL A 3 -20.83 -2.30 11.70
N ILE A 4 -19.83 -1.45 11.44
CA ILE A 4 -18.83 -1.80 10.42
C ILE A 4 -18.16 -3.07 10.94
N HIS A 5 -18.62 -4.22 10.45
CA HIS A 5 -17.79 -5.39 10.48
C HIS A 5 -16.60 -5.03 9.59
N SER A 6 -15.39 -5.02 10.15
CA SER A 6 -14.17 -5.12 9.36
C SER A 6 -14.33 -6.41 8.54
N ILE A 7 -14.77 -6.26 7.29
CA ILE A 7 -15.08 -7.35 6.35
C ILE A 7 -13.88 -7.73 5.48
N TYR A 8 -12.75 -7.05 5.66
CA TYR A 8 -11.49 -7.56 5.17
C TYR A 8 -10.91 -8.54 6.20
N ASP A 9 -11.41 -9.77 6.10
CA ASP A 9 -10.46 -10.88 5.97
C ASP A 9 -9.59 -10.48 4.77
N TYR A 10 -8.42 -9.89 5.05
CA TYR A 10 -7.42 -9.68 4.01
C TYR A 10 -7.35 -11.00 3.26
N PRO A 11 -7.48 -11.04 1.93
CA PRO A 11 -7.25 -12.28 1.24
C PRO A 11 -5.88 -12.78 1.69
N GLU A 12 -5.86 -13.94 2.34
CA GLU A 12 -4.69 -14.81 2.40
C GLU A 12 -4.35 -15.24 0.96
N SER A 13 -4.16 -14.30 0.04
CA SER A 13 -3.82 -14.57 -1.35
C SER A 13 -3.37 -13.30 -2.10
N PHE A 14 -2.31 -12.64 -1.64
CA PHE A 14 -1.11 -12.71 -2.50
C PHE A 14 -0.30 -13.88 -1.96
N SER A 15 -0.81 -15.08 -2.24
CA SER A 15 -0.04 -16.28 -2.06
C SER A 15 1.15 -16.06 -2.99
N TYR A 16 2.33 -15.91 -2.41
CA TYR A 16 3.43 -16.61 -3.05
C TYR A 16 2.94 -18.05 -3.05
N ASP A 17 2.55 -18.54 -4.22
CA ASP A 17 2.23 -19.94 -4.37
C ASP A 17 3.40 -20.68 -3.72
N GLU A 18 3.12 -21.32 -2.58
CA GLU A 18 4.07 -22.24 -2.01
C GLU A 18 4.30 -23.28 -3.11
N PRO A 19 5.54 -23.71 -3.37
CA PRO A 19 5.77 -24.81 -4.28
C PRO A 19 5.01 -26.02 -3.73
N SER A 20 3.82 -26.26 -4.28
CA SER A 20 3.05 -27.46 -4.02
C SER A 20 3.86 -28.62 -4.57
N ASP A 21 3.89 -29.74 -3.84
CA ASP A 21 4.55 -30.98 -4.25
C ASP A 21 3.96 -31.63 -5.51
N SER A 22 3.23 -30.89 -6.35
CA SER A 22 2.53 -31.42 -7.50
C SER A 22 3.18 -31.01 -8.83
N ASP A 23 3.52 -32.08 -9.55
CA ASP A 23 4.05 -32.31 -10.89
C ASP A 23 3.71 -31.39 -12.06
N HIS A 24 3.34 -30.11 -11.95
CA HIS A 24 2.79 -29.38 -13.12
C HIS A 24 3.46 -28.02 -13.35
N GLY A 25 4.04 -27.86 -14.55
CA GLY A 25 4.92 -26.77 -14.95
C GLY A 25 4.27 -25.37 -14.94
N TYR A 26 5.05 -24.40 -14.45
CA TYR A 26 4.70 -22.99 -14.40
C TYR A 26 5.51 -22.21 -15.45
N GLU A 27 4.84 -21.79 -16.51
CA GLU A 27 5.42 -21.03 -17.61
C GLU A 27 5.20 -19.52 -17.37
N ALA A 28 6.29 -18.75 -17.39
CA ALA A 28 6.39 -17.37 -17.90
C ALA A 28 5.48 -16.23 -17.36
N ALA A 29 5.09 -16.20 -16.07
CA ALA A 29 4.30 -15.07 -15.53
C ALA A 29 5.04 -14.07 -14.61
N HIS A 30 6.28 -14.32 -14.20
CA HIS A 30 6.87 -13.59 -13.06
C HIS A 30 7.58 -12.26 -13.39
N THR A 31 7.74 -11.91 -14.66
CA THR A 31 8.51 -10.72 -15.05
C THR A 31 7.71 -9.41 -14.97
N SER A 32 6.38 -9.44 -14.88
CA SER A 32 5.54 -8.23 -14.94
C SER A 32 5.06 -7.67 -13.60
N PHE A 33 5.42 -8.29 -12.47
CA PHE A 33 4.94 -7.86 -11.14
C PHE A 33 5.99 -7.10 -10.31
N PHE A 34 7.27 -7.19 -10.69
CA PHE A 34 8.38 -6.50 -10.03
C PHE A 34 8.48 -5.01 -10.40
N GLU A 35 7.78 -4.56 -11.44
CA GLU A 35 7.85 -3.19 -11.95
C GLU A 35 7.02 -2.19 -11.13
N ASP A 36 6.09 -2.68 -10.30
CA ASP A 36 5.08 -1.83 -9.64
C ASP A 36 5.46 -1.37 -8.21
N LEU A 37 6.60 -1.82 -7.67
CA LEU A 37 7.05 -1.54 -6.30
C LEU A 37 8.14 -0.47 -6.19
N VAL A 38 8.61 0.09 -7.32
CA VAL A 38 9.74 1.05 -7.35
C VAL A 38 9.36 2.31 -8.14
N GLU A 39 8.30 2.99 -7.74
CA GLU A 39 8.02 4.33 -8.24
C GLU A 39 8.45 5.35 -7.17
N PRO A 40 9.47 6.19 -7.42
CA PRO A 40 9.82 7.29 -6.54
C PRO A 40 8.66 8.28 -6.52
N HIS A 41 7.97 8.35 -5.39
CA HIS A 41 6.84 9.25 -5.20
C HIS A 41 7.37 10.68 -4.93
N ASP A 42 7.73 11.38 -6.01
CA ASP A 42 8.23 12.76 -5.97
C ASP A 42 7.07 13.74 -5.69
N GLY A 43 6.63 13.80 -4.42
CA GLY A 43 5.50 14.63 -3.98
C GLY A 43 5.75 15.47 -2.73
N HIS A 44 6.94 15.46 -2.13
CA HIS A 44 7.16 16.14 -0.86
C HIS A 44 7.66 17.58 -1.03
N ALA A 45 6.95 18.52 -0.40
CA ALA A 45 7.43 19.87 -0.19
C ALA A 45 8.60 19.84 0.81
N ALA A 46 9.79 20.25 0.34
CA ALA A 46 11.06 20.29 1.06
C ALA A 46 10.95 20.75 2.53
N ARG A 47 11.10 19.80 3.47
CA ARG A 47 11.26 20.00 4.93
C ARG A 47 12.30 19.00 5.45
N GLN A 48 12.87 19.23 6.64
CA GLN A 48 13.91 18.38 7.25
C GLN A 48 13.60 16.86 7.28
N ASP A 49 12.33 16.47 7.18
CA ASP A 49 11.90 15.08 7.04
C ASP A 49 12.26 14.42 5.70
N ASP A 50 12.69 15.19 4.69
CA ASP A 50 13.16 14.65 3.41
C ASP A 50 14.29 13.64 3.59
N SER A 51 15.24 13.92 4.51
CA SER A 51 16.38 13.03 4.74
C SER A 51 15.93 11.70 5.33
N ARG A 52 15.03 11.73 6.32
CA ARG A 52 14.54 10.52 6.99
C ARG A 52 13.63 9.70 6.10
N TYR A 53 12.73 10.35 5.35
CA TYR A 53 11.93 9.70 4.32
C TYR A 53 12.82 9.04 3.26
N THR A 54 13.79 9.78 2.71
CA THR A 54 14.72 9.25 1.70
C THR A 54 15.51 8.05 2.22
N GLU A 55 15.97 8.09 3.48
CA GLU A 55 16.66 6.97 4.11
C GLU A 55 15.76 5.73 4.26
N LEU A 56 14.49 5.91 4.63
CA LEU A 56 13.53 4.80 4.74
C LEU A 56 13.24 4.18 3.38
N CYS A 57 13.02 5.01 2.35
CA CYS A 57 12.83 4.55 0.98
C CYS A 57 14.07 3.81 0.44
N ALA A 58 15.28 4.32 0.72
CA ALA A 58 16.51 3.66 0.33
C ALA A 58 16.67 2.27 0.98
N LYS A 59 16.29 2.14 2.27
CA LYS A 59 16.28 0.85 2.97
C LYS A 59 15.23 -0.10 2.40
N ALA A 60 14.01 0.39 2.16
CA ALA A 60 12.95 -0.40 1.54
C ALA A 60 13.40 -0.95 0.18
N ASN A 61 13.98 -0.11 -0.69
CA ASN A 61 14.49 -0.52 -1.99
C ASN A 61 15.62 -1.57 -1.85
N ALA A 62 16.55 -1.38 -0.91
CA ALA A 62 17.62 -2.35 -0.68
C ALA A 62 17.10 -3.72 -0.22
N GLU A 63 16.09 -3.75 0.64
CA GLU A 63 15.41 -4.97 1.07
C GLU A 63 14.61 -5.62 -0.07
N GLY A 64 13.94 -4.81 -0.90
CA GLY A 64 13.22 -5.28 -2.10
C GLY A 64 14.14 -5.93 -3.12
N ASP A 65 15.31 -5.33 -3.37
CA ASP A 65 16.37 -5.90 -4.21
C ASP A 65 16.89 -7.23 -3.65
N ALA A 66 17.08 -7.32 -2.33
CA ALA A 66 17.53 -8.55 -1.67
C ALA A 66 16.45 -9.65 -1.73
N MET A 67 15.18 -9.30 -1.50
CA MET A 67 14.03 -10.17 -1.67
C MET A 67 13.97 -10.74 -3.10
N ALA A 68 14.09 -9.88 -4.12
CA ALA A 68 14.05 -10.28 -5.53
C ALA A 68 15.16 -11.31 -5.85
N ARG A 69 16.38 -11.05 -5.38
CA ARG A 69 17.51 -11.98 -5.52
C ARG A 69 17.23 -13.33 -4.86
N CYS A 70 16.75 -13.33 -3.62
CA CYS A 70 16.45 -14.56 -2.88
C CYS A 70 15.39 -15.42 -3.58
N PHE A 71 14.33 -14.81 -4.11
CA PHE A 71 13.29 -15.55 -4.83
C PHE A 71 13.78 -16.09 -6.17
N ASN A 72 14.58 -15.32 -6.91
CA ASN A 72 15.21 -15.81 -8.13
C ASN A 72 16.15 -17.00 -7.85
N ASP A 73 17.03 -16.87 -6.85
CA ASP A 73 17.97 -17.93 -6.49
C ASP A 73 17.24 -19.16 -5.94
N SER A 74 16.17 -18.97 -5.16
CA SER A 74 15.29 -20.05 -4.70
C SER A 74 14.69 -20.82 -5.89
N GLN A 75 14.29 -20.09 -6.94
CA GLN A 75 13.71 -20.69 -8.14
C GLN A 75 14.73 -21.51 -8.92
N ILE A 76 15.97 -21.01 -9.01
CA ILE A 76 17.10 -21.72 -9.63
C ILE A 76 17.43 -22.99 -8.82
N ALA A 77 17.53 -22.87 -7.49
CA ALA A 77 17.79 -24.02 -6.60
C ALA A 77 16.70 -25.10 -6.76
N PHE A 78 15.43 -24.70 -6.80
CA PHE A 78 14.31 -25.63 -6.98
C PHE A 78 14.40 -26.37 -8.32
N THR A 79 14.66 -25.65 -9.42
CA THR A 79 14.79 -26.25 -10.76
C THR A 79 16.02 -27.14 -10.91
N SER A 80 17.08 -26.89 -10.14
CA SER A 80 18.27 -27.74 -10.06
C SER A 80 18.10 -28.99 -9.18
N GLY A 81 16.98 -29.12 -8.47
CA GLY A 81 16.67 -30.26 -7.59
C GLY A 81 17.14 -30.10 -6.14
N ASP A 82 17.79 -28.99 -5.79
CA ASP A 82 18.19 -28.69 -4.41
C ASP A 82 17.01 -28.07 -3.63
N ARG A 83 16.14 -28.94 -3.13
CA ARG A 83 14.93 -28.56 -2.38
C ARG A 83 15.24 -27.89 -1.04
N ALA A 84 16.33 -28.26 -0.38
CA ALA A 84 16.71 -27.68 0.90
C ALA A 84 17.17 -26.22 0.72
N LEU A 85 18.07 -25.98 -0.23
CA LEU A 85 18.54 -24.64 -0.55
C LEU A 85 17.40 -23.74 -1.04
N ALA A 86 16.50 -24.27 -1.89
CA ALA A 86 15.32 -23.53 -2.33
C ALA A 86 14.45 -23.09 -1.13
N LYS A 87 14.21 -23.97 -0.16
CA LYS A 87 13.42 -23.62 1.03
C LYS A 87 14.10 -22.54 1.86
N ASP A 88 15.41 -22.64 2.07
CA ASP A 88 16.18 -21.66 2.84
C ASP A 88 16.17 -20.27 2.18
N LEU A 89 16.40 -20.22 0.86
CA LEU A 89 16.35 -18.98 0.08
C LEU A 89 14.94 -18.38 0.03
N SER A 90 13.89 -19.21 -0.08
CA SER A 90 12.50 -18.76 0.01
C SER A 90 12.19 -18.12 1.37
N ASN A 91 12.61 -18.76 2.46
CA ASN A 91 12.43 -18.22 3.81
C ASN A 91 13.19 -16.89 3.99
N LEU A 92 14.42 -16.80 3.47
CA LEU A 92 15.19 -15.56 3.50
C LEU A 92 14.52 -14.44 2.68
N GLY A 93 13.98 -14.77 1.50
CA GLY A 93 13.19 -13.83 0.69
C GLY A 93 11.96 -13.32 1.43
N LYS A 94 11.24 -14.18 2.17
CA LYS A 94 10.12 -13.79 3.03
C LYS A 94 10.56 -12.84 4.16
N MET A 95 11.75 -13.02 4.74
CA MET A 95 12.30 -12.11 5.75
C MET A 95 12.60 -10.72 5.15
N HIS A 96 13.26 -10.66 3.99
CA HIS A 96 13.52 -9.40 3.28
C HIS A 96 12.21 -8.69 2.89
N LYS A 97 11.19 -9.44 2.45
CA LYS A 97 9.85 -8.89 2.20
C LYS A 97 9.28 -8.20 3.45
N ALA A 98 9.37 -8.85 4.60
CA ALA A 98 8.84 -8.30 5.85
C ALA A 98 9.56 -7.00 6.26
N GLU A 99 10.88 -6.94 6.10
CA GLU A 99 11.66 -5.73 6.39
C GLU A 99 11.36 -4.60 5.40
N MET A 100 11.25 -4.92 4.11
CA MET A 100 10.83 -3.98 3.06
C MET A 100 9.46 -3.36 3.40
N GLU A 101 8.46 -4.19 3.70
CA GLU A 101 7.13 -3.72 4.10
C GLU A 101 7.17 -2.89 5.39
N ARG A 102 8.06 -3.21 6.34
CA ARG A 102 8.25 -2.39 7.55
C ARG A 102 8.76 -1.00 7.20
N PHE A 103 9.77 -0.89 6.35
CA PHE A 103 10.32 0.42 5.96
C PHE A 103 9.34 1.24 5.13
N HIS A 104 8.56 0.63 4.22
CA HIS A 104 7.48 1.32 3.53
C HIS A 104 6.44 1.86 4.53
N ARG A 105 6.01 1.05 5.51
CA ARG A 105 5.09 1.50 6.54
C ARG A 105 5.65 2.67 7.35
N GLU A 106 6.91 2.59 7.78
CA GLU A 106 7.56 3.69 8.51
C GLU A 106 7.63 4.98 7.68
N ALA A 107 7.92 4.88 6.38
CA ALA A 107 7.93 6.04 5.47
C ALA A 107 6.52 6.61 5.29
N SER A 108 5.53 5.74 5.10
CA SER A 108 4.12 6.09 4.94
C SER A 108 3.56 6.77 6.18
N ASP A 109 3.86 6.26 7.37
CA ASP A 109 3.49 6.87 8.65
C ASP A 109 4.09 8.27 8.81
N LEU A 110 5.35 8.44 8.39
CA LEU A 110 6.02 9.73 8.41
C LEU A 110 5.31 10.74 7.49
N VAL A 111 5.05 10.36 6.24
CA VAL A 111 4.33 11.20 5.28
C VAL A 111 2.94 11.55 5.79
N PHE A 112 2.21 10.55 6.27
CA PHE A 112 0.86 10.72 6.81
C PHE A 112 0.86 11.71 7.97
N GLN A 113 1.82 11.59 8.89
CA GLN A 113 1.98 12.52 10.01
C GLN A 113 2.21 13.94 9.50
N ILE A 114 3.19 14.15 8.61
CA ILE A 114 3.52 15.47 8.06
C ILE A 114 2.31 16.09 7.34
N ASN A 115 1.60 15.30 6.55
CA ASN A 115 0.43 15.75 5.80
C ASN A 115 -0.71 16.17 6.74
N ASN A 116 -0.90 15.45 7.85
CA ASN A 116 -2.05 15.63 8.74
C ASN A 116 -1.73 16.45 10.01
N GLU A 117 -0.48 16.89 10.20
CA GLU A 117 -0.08 17.78 11.31
C GLU A 117 -0.54 19.25 11.15
N ASP A 118 -1.05 19.63 9.97
CA ASP A 118 -1.42 21.03 9.70
C ASP A 118 -2.59 21.52 10.57
N ARG A 119 -2.38 22.67 11.22
CA ARG A 119 -3.29 23.26 12.22
C ARG A 119 -4.59 23.83 11.64
N GLY A 120 -4.74 23.82 10.32
CA GLY A 120 -5.94 24.28 9.62
C GLY A 120 -6.85 23.17 9.09
N ARG A 121 -6.47 21.90 9.25
CA ARG A 121 -7.25 20.77 8.72
C ARG A 121 -8.55 20.58 9.49
N GLN A 122 -9.64 20.32 8.76
CA GLN A 122 -10.92 20.02 9.39
C GLN A 122 -10.90 18.63 10.05
N PRO A 123 -11.61 18.41 11.17
CA PRO A 123 -11.63 17.11 11.84
C PRO A 123 -12.09 15.94 10.96
N ASN A 124 -12.93 16.22 9.96
CA ASN A 124 -13.45 15.25 9.00
C ASN A 124 -12.67 15.27 7.66
N GLU A 125 -11.41 15.66 7.67
CA GLU A 125 -10.53 15.59 6.51
C GLU A 125 -9.25 14.83 6.83
N VAL A 126 -8.82 13.96 5.91
CA VAL A 126 -7.61 13.15 6.01
C VAL A 126 -6.84 13.20 4.71
N ASP A 127 -5.52 13.31 4.79
CA ASP A 127 -4.65 13.44 3.65
C ASP A 127 -3.72 12.26 3.48
N LEU A 128 -3.89 11.57 2.36
CA LEU A 128 -3.22 10.34 1.99
C LEU A 128 -2.36 10.53 0.74
N HIS A 129 -2.17 11.77 0.27
CA HIS A 129 -1.34 12.00 -0.89
C HIS A 129 0.09 11.52 -0.63
N GLY A 130 0.65 10.80 -1.60
CA GLY A 130 2.02 10.28 -1.49
C GLY A 130 2.18 8.99 -0.69
N LEU A 131 1.10 8.41 -0.14
CA LEU A 131 1.16 7.10 0.50
C LEU A 131 1.10 5.97 -0.54
N HIS A 132 1.69 4.81 -0.24
CA HIS A 132 1.41 3.63 -1.04
C HIS A 132 -0.03 3.17 -0.81
N VAL A 133 -0.60 2.53 -1.83
CA VAL A 133 -2.01 2.10 -1.86
C VAL A 133 -2.38 1.27 -0.62
N LYS A 134 -1.53 0.31 -0.23
CA LYS A 134 -1.78 -0.57 0.92
C LYS A 134 -1.96 0.23 2.21
N GLU A 135 -1.03 1.13 2.53
CA GLU A 135 -1.14 1.92 3.76
C GLU A 135 -2.26 2.94 3.68
N ALA A 136 -2.52 3.53 2.51
CA ALA A 136 -3.61 4.48 2.37
C ALA A 136 -4.98 3.85 2.61
N ILE A 137 -5.19 2.59 2.19
CA ILE A 137 -6.39 1.82 2.53
C ILE A 137 -6.51 1.69 4.05
N GLU A 138 -5.46 1.20 4.73
CA GLU A 138 -5.44 1.03 6.20
C GLU A 138 -5.77 2.36 6.92
N LYS A 139 -5.17 3.47 6.49
CA LYS A 139 -5.44 4.81 7.07
C LYS A 139 -6.85 5.30 6.76
N THR A 140 -7.40 4.99 5.59
CA THR A 140 -8.77 5.37 5.22
C THR A 140 -9.79 4.67 6.12
N GLU A 141 -9.63 3.37 6.35
CA GLU A 141 -10.53 2.61 7.24
C GLU A 141 -10.54 3.20 8.66
N VAL A 142 -9.36 3.45 9.22
CA VAL A 142 -9.22 4.09 10.53
C VAL A 142 -9.89 5.47 10.56
N ALA A 143 -9.73 6.25 9.50
CA ALA A 143 -10.32 7.57 9.38
C ALA A 143 -11.85 7.52 9.29
N ILE A 144 -12.41 6.59 8.51
CA ILE A 144 -13.86 6.35 8.39
C ILE A 144 -14.45 5.98 9.76
N ILE A 145 -13.86 5.00 10.45
CA ILE A 145 -14.31 4.56 11.79
C ILE A 145 -14.26 5.73 12.77
N GLY A 146 -13.18 6.51 12.74
CA GLY A 146 -13.01 7.70 13.57
C GLY A 146 -14.10 8.75 13.31
N ALA A 147 -14.42 9.01 12.04
CA ALA A 147 -15.45 9.97 11.64
C ALA A 147 -16.86 9.53 12.06
N GLN A 148 -17.21 8.27 11.83
CA GLN A 148 -18.48 7.72 12.27
C GLN A 148 -18.63 7.77 13.81
N THR A 149 -17.56 7.47 14.55
CA THR A 149 -17.56 7.54 16.01
C THR A 149 -17.81 8.96 16.53
N ARG A 150 -17.37 9.99 15.79
CA ARG A 150 -17.65 11.40 16.09
C ARG A 150 -19.06 11.84 15.68
N GLY A 151 -19.77 11.04 14.90
CA GLY A 151 -21.08 11.39 14.34
C GLY A 151 -20.97 12.28 13.09
N ASP A 152 -19.85 12.23 12.38
CA ASP A 152 -19.69 12.95 11.11
C ASP A 152 -20.56 12.28 10.03
N TYR A 153 -21.25 13.09 9.20
CA TYR A 153 -22.03 12.58 8.05
C TYR A 153 -21.18 12.32 6.81
N GLN A 154 -19.97 12.86 6.77
CA GLN A 154 -19.04 12.69 5.66
C GLN A 154 -17.60 12.89 6.11
N ILE A 155 -16.67 12.21 5.42
CA ILE A 155 -15.24 12.44 5.52
C ILE A 155 -14.66 12.81 4.16
N ARG A 156 -13.71 13.74 4.14
CA ARG A 156 -12.97 14.18 2.96
C ARG A 156 -11.61 13.50 2.94
N VAL A 157 -11.32 12.73 1.91
CA VAL A 157 -10.05 12.01 1.73
C VAL A 157 -9.27 12.66 0.59
N ILE A 158 -8.12 13.25 0.90
CA ILE A 158 -7.24 13.82 -0.10
C ILE A 158 -6.35 12.69 -0.65
N VAL A 159 -6.66 12.25 -1.86
CA VAL A 159 -5.90 11.20 -2.59
C VAL A 159 -4.86 11.79 -3.54
N GLY A 160 -4.90 13.11 -3.77
CA GLY A 160 -4.04 13.80 -4.72
C GLY A 160 -4.61 13.76 -6.14
N LYS A 161 -4.12 14.65 -7.01
CA LYS A 161 -4.71 14.89 -8.35
C LYS A 161 -4.25 13.90 -9.44
N GLY A 162 -3.32 13.00 -9.13
CA GLY A 162 -2.78 12.05 -10.13
C GLY A 162 -1.98 12.68 -11.28
N ILE A 163 -1.61 13.97 -11.20
CA ILE A 163 -1.01 14.71 -12.34
C ILE A 163 0.38 14.16 -12.73
N HIS A 164 1.04 13.43 -11.83
CA HIS A 164 2.38 12.89 -12.04
C HIS A 164 2.45 11.37 -12.24
N SER A 165 1.34 10.63 -12.12
CA SER A 165 1.32 9.20 -12.43
C SER A 165 0.96 9.03 -13.91
N GLN A 166 1.84 8.42 -14.72
CA GLN A 166 1.57 8.12 -16.14
C GLN A 166 0.48 7.06 -16.37
N GLY A 167 -0.16 6.56 -15.31
CA GLY A 167 -1.38 5.76 -15.35
C GLY A 167 -2.38 6.31 -14.33
N ASP A 168 -3.66 6.01 -14.55
CA ASP A 168 -4.78 6.32 -13.66
C ASP A 168 -4.35 6.28 -12.18
N ALA A 169 -4.71 7.31 -11.42
CA ALA A 169 -4.28 7.48 -10.03
C ALA A 169 -4.66 6.26 -9.19
N LYS A 170 -3.76 5.26 -9.11
CA LYS A 170 -3.98 3.93 -8.52
C LYS A 170 -4.57 4.04 -7.11
N LEU A 171 -4.09 5.03 -6.37
CA LEU A 171 -4.59 5.37 -5.04
C LEU A 171 -6.07 5.73 -5.04
N SER A 172 -6.50 6.68 -5.89
CA SER A 172 -7.90 7.13 -5.93
C SER A 172 -8.85 5.97 -6.21
N ARG A 173 -8.53 5.14 -7.21
CA ARG A 173 -9.31 3.96 -7.57
C ARG A 173 -9.37 2.95 -6.42
N ALA A 174 -8.25 2.67 -5.77
CA ALA A 174 -8.22 1.74 -4.64
C ALA A 174 -9.06 2.22 -3.45
N ILE A 175 -9.08 3.53 -3.19
CA ILE A 175 -9.95 4.10 -2.16
C ILE A 175 -11.43 4.03 -2.58
N GLU A 176 -11.76 4.29 -3.85
CA GLU A 176 -13.14 4.11 -4.35
C GLU A 176 -13.61 2.64 -4.22
N GLU A 177 -12.76 1.68 -4.58
CA GLU A 177 -13.05 0.24 -4.43
C GLU A 177 -13.26 -0.14 -2.96
N LEU A 178 -12.47 0.41 -2.03
CA LEU A 178 -12.64 0.24 -0.58
C LEU A 178 -14.00 0.77 -0.12
N VAL A 179 -14.39 1.98 -0.55
CA VAL A 179 -15.65 2.62 -0.19
C VAL A 179 -16.84 1.75 -0.64
N VAL A 180 -16.81 1.30 -1.91
CA VAL A 180 -17.86 0.44 -2.46
C VAL A 180 -17.96 -0.87 -1.70
N THR A 181 -16.83 -1.48 -1.35
CA THR A 181 -16.82 -2.75 -0.60
C THR A 181 -17.41 -2.60 0.80
N ASN A 182 -17.34 -1.42 1.39
CA ASN A 182 -17.94 -1.11 2.69
C ASN A 182 -19.39 -0.60 2.60
N ASP A 183 -20.06 -0.75 1.45
CA ASP A 183 -21.43 -0.26 1.20
C ASP A 183 -21.59 1.25 1.48
N LEU A 184 -20.52 2.02 1.25
CA LEU A 184 -20.52 3.48 1.38
C LEU A 184 -20.62 4.14 0.01
N GLU A 185 -20.99 5.42 0.00
CA GLU A 185 -21.05 6.23 -1.21
C GLU A 185 -19.90 7.25 -1.22
N SER A 186 -19.29 7.46 -2.38
CA SER A 186 -18.31 8.53 -2.57
C SER A 186 -18.50 9.32 -3.85
N ALA A 187 -18.08 10.57 -3.83
CA ALA A 187 -17.99 11.44 -5.00
C ALA A 187 -16.74 12.33 -4.91
N PHE A 188 -16.10 12.60 -6.04
CA PHE A 188 -15.02 13.58 -6.09
C PHE A 188 -15.54 15.00 -5.85
N ASP A 189 -14.77 15.81 -5.14
CA ASP A 189 -15.06 17.22 -4.93
C ASP A 189 -15.00 17.96 -6.28
N PRO A 190 -16.10 18.62 -6.73
CA PRO A 190 -16.14 19.33 -8.02
C PRO A 190 -15.11 20.45 -8.14
N GLN A 191 -14.64 21.01 -7.02
CA GLN A 191 -13.66 22.09 -6.98
C GLN A 191 -12.23 21.58 -6.80
N ASN A 192 -12.07 20.35 -6.31
CA ASN A 192 -10.76 19.72 -6.13
C ASN A 192 -10.82 18.22 -6.46
N PRO A 193 -10.49 17.80 -7.71
CA PRO A 193 -10.58 16.41 -8.12
C PRO A 193 -9.60 15.48 -7.39
N GLY A 194 -8.66 16.01 -6.60
CA GLY A 194 -7.81 15.22 -5.72
C GLY A 194 -8.43 14.91 -4.35
N VAL A 195 -9.71 15.23 -4.13
CA VAL A 195 -10.44 14.98 -2.89
C VAL A 195 -11.65 14.11 -3.18
N LEU A 196 -11.71 12.97 -2.50
CA LEU A 196 -12.86 12.06 -2.48
C LEU A 196 -13.69 12.34 -1.23
N ILE A 197 -14.97 12.65 -1.41
CA ILE A 197 -15.92 12.85 -0.32
C ILE A 197 -16.66 11.54 -0.11
N ILE A 198 -16.53 10.94 1.07
CA ILE A 198 -17.19 9.69 1.45
C ILE A 198 -18.35 10.04 2.39
N THR A 199 -19.56 9.57 2.07
CA THR A 199 -20.76 9.77 2.89
C THR A 199 -20.91 8.64 3.89
N LEU A 200 -21.24 9.00 5.13
CA LEU A 200 -21.29 8.09 6.29
C LEU A 200 -22.74 8.03 6.81
N TRP A 201 -23.24 6.82 7.10
CA TRP A 201 -24.62 6.55 7.53
C TRP A 201 -24.69 5.71 8.80
#